data_AF-A0A2V6C2N1-F1
#
_entry.id   AF-A0A2V6C2N1-F1
#
_cell.length_a   1.000
_cell.length_b   1.000
_cell.length_c   1.000
_cell.angle_alpha   90.00
_cell.angle_beta   90.00
_cell.angle_gamma   90.00
#
_symmetry.space_group_name_H-M   'P 1'
#
loop_
_entity.id
_entity.type
_entity.pdbx_description
1 polymer ?
#
loop_
_entity_poly.entity_id
_entity_poly.type
_entity_poly.pdbx_seq_one_letter_code
_entity_poly.pdbx_strand_id
1 'polypeptide(L)'
;MDQVHRAEALISGKAIDPMTGQPFAAGNAATADPADGDFVYNIDRYINLHEQAINDPNVATAGENFNPSAAVPMNIPNDPELGIPGTTLSGDYFAVEFTGFLQLPAGTVRFGVNSDDGFRLTIGSGVNRVPSTLQLISLDTTRGFGNTEANITVTQAGLYPFRLLWWENTGANSGIEFYTFAPGTTSGNRYLVNDTNQANSIKAFRETMASPPLITFATPSSTTWIDPSGTGSVVPPAPLMRVEITDGATTLVTNSITFSLDGTNVTGTVMKSGAVTSISALAPILNAAVHTNRLAYTDSAGN
;
A
#
# COMPACT_ATOMS: atom_id res chain seq x y z
N MET A 1 -17.46 -9.46 0.83
CA MET A 1 -16.15 -8.88 0.52
C MET A 1 -15.78 -8.00 1.70
N ASP A 2 -14.64 -8.29 2.31
CA ASP A 2 -14.12 -7.54 3.45
C ASP A 2 -13.71 -6.09 3.06
N GLN A 3 -13.30 -5.26 4.03
CA GLN A 3 -13.00 -3.84 3.77
C GLN A 3 -11.68 -3.68 3.02
N VAL A 4 -10.69 -4.51 3.34
CA VAL A 4 -9.40 -4.55 2.62
C VAL A 4 -9.61 -4.70 1.12
N HIS A 5 -10.40 -5.68 0.66
CA HIS A 5 -10.63 -5.87 -0.78
C HIS A 5 -11.33 -4.67 -1.44
N ARG A 6 -12.20 -3.96 -0.71
CA ARG A 6 -12.84 -2.74 -1.22
C ARG A 6 -11.83 -1.62 -1.36
N ALA A 7 -10.98 -1.41 -0.36
CA ALA A 7 -9.90 -0.43 -0.40
C ALA A 7 -8.92 -0.73 -1.55
N GLU A 8 -8.56 -1.99 -1.77
CA GLU A 8 -7.76 -2.40 -2.94
C GLU A 8 -8.44 -2.08 -4.27
N ALA A 9 -9.75 -2.34 -4.37
CA ALA A 9 -10.52 -2.04 -5.57
C ALA A 9 -10.55 -0.52 -5.85
N LEU A 10 -10.69 0.31 -4.81
CA LEU A 10 -10.63 1.77 -4.91
C LEU A 10 -9.25 2.24 -5.38
N ILE A 11 -8.17 1.82 -4.71
CA ILE A 11 -6.80 2.20 -5.06
C ILE A 11 -6.41 1.74 -6.47
N SER A 12 -6.89 0.58 -6.91
CA SER A 12 -6.61 0.08 -8.26
C SER A 12 -7.51 0.67 -9.36
N GLY A 13 -8.49 1.51 -9.01
CA GLY A 13 -9.47 2.07 -9.96
C GLY A 13 -10.43 1.02 -10.53
N LYS A 14 -10.55 -0.13 -9.88
CA LYS A 14 -11.38 -1.28 -10.32
C LYS A 14 -12.66 -1.44 -9.49
N ALA A 15 -12.93 -0.51 -8.59
CA ALA A 15 -14.13 -0.52 -7.79
C ALA A 15 -15.38 -0.40 -8.68
N ILE A 16 -16.35 -1.28 -8.42
CA ILE A 16 -17.66 -1.28 -9.05
C ILE A 16 -18.65 -0.68 -8.06
N ASP A 17 -19.43 0.29 -8.52
CA ASP A 17 -20.54 0.86 -7.77
C ASP A 17 -21.65 -0.20 -7.64
N PRO A 18 -21.99 -0.64 -6.40
CA PRO A 18 -22.98 -1.67 -6.19
C PRO A 18 -24.41 -1.26 -6.57
N MET A 19 -24.69 0.05 -6.70
CA MET A 19 -26.02 0.54 -7.08
C MET A 19 -26.23 0.48 -8.60
N THR A 20 -25.18 0.74 -9.38
CA THR A 20 -25.25 0.80 -10.84
C THR A 20 -24.69 -0.43 -11.53
N GLY A 21 -23.87 -1.22 -10.84
CA GLY A 21 -23.13 -2.35 -11.42
C GLY A 21 -22.09 -1.93 -12.44
N GLN A 22 -21.71 -0.65 -12.47
CA GLN A 22 -20.69 -0.08 -13.36
C GLN A 22 -19.47 0.35 -12.54
N PRO A 23 -18.28 0.53 -13.16
CA PRO A 23 -17.18 1.23 -12.51
C PRO A 23 -17.66 2.58 -11.96
N PHE A 24 -17.13 3.01 -10.82
CA PHE A 24 -17.47 4.32 -10.26
C PHE A 24 -17.31 5.41 -11.33
N ALA A 25 -18.43 6.06 -11.67
CA ALA A 25 -18.51 7.02 -12.78
C ALA A 25 -17.80 8.34 -12.48
N ALA A 26 -17.64 8.67 -11.20
CA ALA A 26 -16.81 9.78 -10.77
C ALA A 26 -15.33 9.38 -10.89
N GLY A 27 -14.52 10.24 -11.51
CA GLY A 27 -13.08 10.17 -11.32
C GLY A 27 -12.72 10.29 -9.84
N ASN A 28 -11.43 10.14 -9.50
CA ASN A 28 -10.98 10.31 -8.12
C ASN A 28 -11.52 11.63 -7.52
N ALA A 29 -12.27 11.53 -6.42
CA ALA A 29 -12.98 12.65 -5.81
C ALA A 29 -12.09 13.46 -4.85
N ALA A 30 -10.90 12.95 -4.52
CA ALA A 30 -9.89 13.70 -3.80
C ALA A 30 -9.54 14.99 -4.55
N THR A 31 -9.04 15.99 -3.84
CA THR A 31 -8.30 17.08 -4.50
C THR A 31 -7.08 16.45 -5.20
N ALA A 32 -6.63 17.03 -6.30
CA ALA A 32 -5.39 16.63 -6.96
C ALA A 32 -4.20 17.36 -6.33
N ASP A 33 -2.99 16.77 -6.38
CA ASP A 33 -1.78 17.45 -5.93
C ASP A 33 -1.61 18.75 -6.75
N PRO A 34 -1.54 19.92 -6.10
CA PRO A 34 -1.37 21.19 -6.82
C PRO A 34 -0.05 21.30 -7.59
N ALA A 35 0.94 20.44 -7.32
CA ALA A 35 2.24 20.46 -7.97
C ALA A 35 2.20 19.97 -9.42
N ASP A 36 1.43 18.92 -9.71
CA ASP A 36 1.40 18.26 -11.02
C ASP A 36 -0.02 17.83 -11.48
N GLY A 37 -1.03 17.99 -10.63
CA GLY A 37 -2.42 17.66 -10.93
C GLY A 37 -2.72 16.17 -10.90
N ASP A 38 -1.82 15.33 -10.39
CA ASP A 38 -2.09 13.92 -10.14
C ASP A 38 -2.73 13.69 -8.76
N PHE A 39 -2.85 12.44 -8.33
CA PHE A 39 -3.41 12.08 -7.01
C PHE A 39 -2.37 11.41 -6.11
N VAL A 40 -1.10 11.76 -6.31
CA VAL A 40 0.07 11.22 -5.62
C VAL A 40 0.76 12.35 -4.87
N TYR A 41 0.66 12.30 -3.55
CA TYR A 41 1.23 13.35 -2.70
C TYR A 41 2.59 12.96 -2.14
N ASN A 42 3.48 13.95 -2.02
CA ASN A 42 4.75 13.78 -1.32
C ASN A 42 4.61 14.11 0.17
N ILE A 43 4.91 13.13 1.04
CA ILE A 43 5.06 13.32 2.49
C ILE A 43 6.55 13.36 2.80
N ASP A 44 7.05 14.52 3.25
CA ASP A 44 8.49 14.78 3.47
C ASP A 44 8.96 14.52 4.91
N ARG A 45 8.03 14.33 5.85
CA ARG A 45 8.31 14.12 7.29
C ARG A 45 7.77 12.78 7.77
N TYR A 46 6.51 12.71 8.19
CA TYR A 46 5.94 11.52 8.82
C TYR A 46 4.45 11.42 8.49
N ILE A 47 3.83 10.28 8.83
CA ILE A 47 2.39 10.09 8.72
C ILE A 47 1.80 10.31 10.12
N ASN A 48 1.20 11.49 10.33
CA ASN A 48 0.46 11.88 11.53
C ASN A 48 -0.79 12.68 11.13
N LEU A 49 -1.71 12.03 10.44
CA LEU A 49 -2.84 12.70 9.77
C LEU A 49 -4.10 12.66 10.62
N HIS A 50 -4.86 13.76 10.59
CA HIS A 50 -6.16 13.87 11.23
C HIS A 50 -7.09 14.81 10.44
N GLU A 51 -8.35 14.44 10.21
CA GLU A 51 -9.26 15.23 9.37
C GLU A 51 -9.45 16.68 9.89
N GLN A 52 -9.49 16.85 11.22
CA GLN A 52 -9.69 18.17 11.83
C GLN A 52 -8.43 19.04 11.83
N ALA A 53 -7.26 18.51 11.46
CA ALA A 53 -6.00 19.26 11.47
C ALA A 53 -5.96 20.39 10.43
N ILE A 54 -6.84 20.33 9.41
CA ILE A 54 -7.04 21.47 8.49
C ILE A 54 -7.55 22.73 9.21
N ASN A 55 -8.27 22.58 10.31
CA ASN A 55 -8.82 23.66 11.12
C ASN A 55 -8.00 23.92 12.39
N ASP A 56 -7.51 22.87 13.05
CA ASP A 56 -6.67 22.96 14.24
C ASP A 56 -5.61 21.84 14.25
N PRO A 57 -4.33 22.14 13.95
CA PRO A 57 -3.27 21.13 13.99
C PRO A 57 -2.93 20.66 15.42
N ASN A 58 -3.53 21.27 16.45
CA ASN A 58 -3.38 20.86 17.85
C ASN A 58 -4.57 20.09 18.38
N VAL A 59 -5.52 19.69 17.52
CA VAL A 59 -6.59 18.77 17.87
C VAL A 59 -6.00 17.54 18.56
N ALA A 60 -6.67 17.09 19.62
CA ALA A 60 -6.30 15.91 20.38
C ALA A 60 -7.54 15.05 20.58
N THR A 61 -7.58 13.91 19.88
CA THR A 61 -8.70 12.97 19.94
C THR A 61 -8.36 11.81 20.88
N ALA A 62 -9.37 11.33 21.61
CA ALA A 62 -9.17 10.20 22.53
C ALA A 62 -8.70 8.96 21.76
N GLY A 63 -7.53 8.43 22.14
CA GLY A 63 -6.93 7.26 21.50
C GLY A 63 -5.75 7.58 20.58
N GLU A 64 -5.58 8.83 20.15
CA GLU A 64 -4.36 9.30 19.46
C GLU A 64 -3.11 9.14 20.33
N ASN A 65 -1.96 8.92 19.70
CA ASN A 65 -0.67 8.96 20.40
C ASN A 65 0.06 10.29 20.22
N PHE A 66 -0.06 10.93 19.05
CA PHE A 66 0.76 12.07 18.67
C PHE A 66 -0.08 13.33 18.48
N ASN A 67 -0.09 14.18 19.52
CA ASN A 67 -0.69 15.50 19.46
C ASN A 67 0.05 16.45 20.40
N PRO A 68 -0.11 17.77 20.31
CA PRO A 68 0.66 18.73 21.12
C PRO A 68 0.48 18.62 22.63
N SER A 69 -0.59 17.95 23.09
CA SER A 69 -0.85 17.71 24.51
C SER A 69 -0.20 16.43 25.06
N ALA A 70 0.31 15.56 24.19
CA ALA A 70 0.98 14.33 24.57
C ALA A 70 2.33 14.57 25.25
N ALA A 71 2.87 13.55 25.93
CA ALA A 71 4.19 13.63 26.54
C ALA A 71 5.30 13.55 25.49
N VAL A 72 6.41 14.28 25.69
CA VAL A 72 7.62 14.17 24.85
C VAL A 72 8.09 12.71 24.79
N PRO A 73 8.41 12.15 23.61
CA PRO A 73 8.58 12.82 22.31
C PRO A 73 7.33 12.84 21.42
N MET A 74 6.17 12.43 21.92
CA MET A 74 4.94 12.30 21.13
C MET A 74 4.16 13.62 21.02
N ASN A 75 4.69 14.73 21.54
CA ASN A 75 4.05 16.05 21.52
C ASN A 75 4.13 16.75 20.14
N ILE A 76 3.69 16.05 19.11
CA ILE A 76 3.84 16.43 17.71
C ILE A 76 2.48 16.88 17.18
N PRO A 77 2.36 18.07 16.54
CA PRO A 77 1.13 18.51 15.89
C PRO A 77 0.65 17.55 14.79
N ASN A 78 -0.67 17.51 14.59
CA ASN A 78 -1.30 16.76 13.51
C ASN A 78 -1.14 17.50 12.17
N ASP A 79 -0.99 16.73 11.11
CA ASP A 79 -1.02 17.19 9.72
C ASP A 79 -2.42 16.95 9.12
N PRO A 80 -2.89 17.80 8.18
CA PRO A 80 -4.14 17.58 7.49
C PRO A 80 -4.06 16.37 6.55
N GLU A 81 -5.19 15.68 6.38
CA GLU A 81 -5.31 14.59 5.41
C GLU A 81 -5.16 15.12 3.97
N LEU A 82 -4.27 14.50 3.21
CA LEU A 82 -3.94 14.98 1.87
C LEU A 82 -5.02 14.58 0.86
N GLY A 83 -5.56 15.57 0.16
CA GLY A 83 -6.60 15.38 -0.85
C GLY A 83 -8.02 15.23 -0.29
N ILE A 84 -8.18 15.08 1.02
CA ILE A 84 -9.46 15.02 1.74
C ILE A 84 -9.73 16.41 2.35
N PRO A 85 -10.97 16.95 2.31
CA PRO A 85 -12.24 16.30 1.97
C PRO A 85 -12.60 16.32 0.48
N GLY A 86 -11.67 16.72 -0.39
CA GLY A 86 -11.84 16.66 -1.83
C GLY A 86 -13.03 17.45 -2.36
N THR A 87 -13.66 16.94 -3.41
CA THR A 87 -14.83 17.54 -4.07
C THR A 87 -16.15 17.19 -3.38
N THR A 88 -16.18 16.18 -2.53
CA THR A 88 -17.37 15.75 -1.77
C THR A 88 -17.56 16.54 -0.49
N LEU A 89 -16.52 17.27 -0.03
CA LEU A 89 -16.51 18.00 1.25
C LEU A 89 -16.80 17.09 2.45
N SER A 90 -16.46 15.80 2.34
CA SER A 90 -16.62 14.79 3.37
C SER A 90 -15.25 14.16 3.69
N GLY A 91 -14.99 13.94 4.98
CA GLY A 91 -13.88 13.15 5.50
C GLY A 91 -14.16 11.65 5.57
N ASP A 92 -15.23 11.18 4.89
CA ASP A 92 -15.69 9.79 4.94
C ASP A 92 -15.51 9.08 3.58
N TYR A 93 -15.59 7.75 3.61
CA TYR A 93 -15.66 6.87 2.43
C TYR A 93 -14.50 7.00 1.45
N PHE A 94 -13.26 6.97 1.95
CA PHE A 94 -12.07 7.02 1.12
C PHE A 94 -11.10 5.88 1.40
N ALA A 95 -10.15 5.68 0.50
CA ALA A 95 -8.97 4.85 0.72
C ALA A 95 -7.71 5.60 0.27
N VAL A 96 -6.62 5.47 1.02
CA VAL A 96 -5.32 6.06 0.76
C VAL A 96 -4.24 4.99 0.82
N GLU A 97 -3.27 5.07 -0.09
CA GLU A 97 -2.08 4.20 -0.10
C GLU A 97 -0.82 5.02 0.20
N PHE A 98 -0.11 4.67 1.27
CA PHE A 98 1.24 5.17 1.54
C PHE A 98 2.28 4.14 1.13
N THR A 99 3.32 4.58 0.44
CA THR A 99 4.39 3.70 -0.04
C THR A 99 5.76 4.33 0.11
N GLY A 100 6.79 3.49 0.18
CA GLY A 100 8.18 3.93 0.24
C GLY A 100 9.06 2.80 0.74
N PHE A 101 10.22 3.17 1.27
CA PHE A 101 11.23 2.26 1.81
C PHE A 101 11.59 2.65 3.23
N LEU A 102 11.59 1.70 4.15
CA LEU A 102 12.04 1.88 5.52
C LEU A 102 13.49 1.43 5.64
N GLN A 103 14.35 2.25 6.25
CA GLN A 103 15.70 1.85 6.61
C GLN A 103 15.68 1.11 7.94
N LEU A 104 15.58 -0.21 7.88
CA LEU A 104 15.48 -1.07 9.04
C LEU A 104 16.86 -1.55 9.50
N PRO A 105 17.19 -1.46 10.79
CA PRO A 105 18.36 -2.11 11.35
C PRO A 105 18.12 -3.62 11.46
N ALA A 106 19.20 -4.39 11.57
CA ALA A 106 19.10 -5.80 11.96
C ALA A 106 18.64 -5.89 13.43
N GLY A 107 17.83 -6.90 13.75
CA GLY A 107 17.26 -7.13 15.07
C GLY A 107 15.74 -6.94 15.13
N THR A 108 15.22 -6.77 16.34
CA THR A 108 13.78 -6.61 16.57
C THR A 108 13.35 -5.16 16.31
N VAL A 109 12.26 -5.01 15.55
CA VAL A 109 11.57 -3.74 15.34
C VAL A 109 10.09 -3.95 15.65
N ARG A 110 9.52 -3.10 16.53
CA ARG A 110 8.09 -3.05 16.79
C ARG A 110 7.47 -1.90 16.02
N PHE A 111 6.47 -2.22 15.21
CA PHE A 111 5.67 -1.27 14.46
C PHE A 111 4.33 -1.05 15.13
N GLY A 112 3.75 0.12 14.90
CA GLY A 112 2.36 0.38 15.22
C GLY A 112 1.71 1.30 14.20
N VAL A 113 0.42 1.06 14.01
CA VAL A 113 -0.48 1.98 13.32
C VAL A 113 -1.59 2.34 14.29
N ASN A 114 -1.72 3.64 14.55
CA ASN A 114 -2.92 4.20 15.13
C ASN A 114 -3.84 4.61 13.99
N SER A 115 -5.11 4.20 13.99
CA SER A 115 -6.00 4.57 12.90
C SER A 115 -7.45 4.68 13.35
N ASP A 116 -8.15 5.52 12.61
CA ASP A 116 -9.60 5.66 12.51
C ASP A 116 -9.87 5.79 11.01
N ASP A 117 -10.42 4.81 10.28
CA ASP A 117 -10.86 3.46 10.66
C ASP A 117 -9.77 2.38 10.47
N GLY A 118 -9.78 1.71 9.31
CA GLY A 118 -9.18 0.40 9.07
C GLY A 118 -7.97 0.48 8.17
N PHE A 119 -7.07 -0.49 8.28
CA PHE A 119 -5.82 -0.43 7.52
C PHE A 119 -5.17 -1.81 7.31
N ARG A 120 -4.18 -1.83 6.43
CA ARG A 120 -3.26 -2.94 6.21
C ARG A 120 -1.85 -2.43 5.95
N LEU A 121 -0.91 -2.79 6.83
CA LEU A 121 0.52 -2.60 6.62
C LEU A 121 1.16 -3.89 6.10
N THR A 122 1.84 -3.78 4.97
CA THR A 122 2.71 -4.83 4.46
C THR A 122 4.14 -4.34 4.33
N ILE A 123 5.09 -5.24 4.57
CA ILE A 123 6.53 -5.03 4.37
C ILE A 123 7.01 -6.05 3.34
N GLY A 124 7.61 -5.57 2.26
CA GLY A 124 8.16 -6.41 1.20
C GLY A 124 9.64 -6.70 1.36
N SER A 125 10.20 -7.37 0.36
CA SER A 125 11.64 -7.62 0.22
C SER A 125 12.12 -7.15 -1.15
N GLY A 126 13.40 -6.80 -1.28
CA GLY A 126 13.94 -6.20 -2.49
C GLY A 126 13.32 -4.82 -2.73
N VAL A 127 12.66 -4.65 -3.88
CA VAL A 127 12.10 -3.36 -4.32
C VAL A 127 10.58 -3.38 -4.50
N ASN A 128 9.96 -4.56 -4.36
CA ASN A 128 8.54 -4.71 -4.64
C ASN A 128 7.68 -4.67 -3.37
N ARG A 129 6.61 -3.87 -3.41
CA ARG A 129 5.73 -3.57 -2.28
C ARG A 129 4.37 -4.28 -2.33
N VAL A 130 4.09 -5.07 -3.37
CA VAL A 130 2.76 -5.71 -3.57
C VAL A 130 2.82 -7.25 -3.51
N PRO A 131 3.33 -7.98 -4.51
CA PRO A 131 3.40 -9.44 -4.45
C PRO A 131 4.37 -9.92 -3.38
N SER A 132 4.01 -11.02 -2.72
CA SER A 132 4.86 -11.74 -1.75
C SER A 132 5.34 -10.90 -0.56
N THR A 133 4.58 -9.87 -0.20
CA THR A 133 4.84 -9.07 1.00
C THR A 133 4.38 -9.77 2.28
N LEU A 134 5.05 -9.49 3.39
CA LEU A 134 4.60 -9.86 4.72
C LEU A 134 3.49 -8.89 5.14
N GLN A 135 2.26 -9.37 5.32
CA GLN A 135 1.25 -8.61 6.06
C GLN A 135 1.62 -8.58 7.54
N LEU A 136 2.09 -7.43 8.01
CA LEU A 136 2.59 -7.29 9.38
C LEU A 136 1.46 -7.02 10.37
N ILE A 137 0.65 -6.01 10.08
CA ILE A 137 -0.50 -5.62 10.91
C ILE A 137 -1.65 -5.23 9.98
N SER A 138 -2.88 -5.59 10.39
CA SER A 138 -4.09 -5.19 9.69
C SER A 138 -5.24 -5.11 10.67
N LEU A 139 -6.12 -4.16 10.41
CA LEU A 139 -7.45 -4.06 11.00
C LEU A 139 -8.46 -3.99 9.86
N ASP A 140 -9.15 -5.09 9.60
CA ASP A 140 -10.14 -5.21 8.53
C ASP A 140 -11.56 -4.97 9.06
N THR A 141 -11.73 -3.85 9.76
CA THR A 141 -12.99 -3.40 10.38
C THR A 141 -12.90 -1.92 10.71
N THR A 142 -14.00 -1.35 11.22
CA THR A 142 -14.10 0.04 11.67
C THR A 142 -13.71 0.19 13.14
N ARG A 143 -13.10 1.32 13.51
CA ARG A 143 -12.85 1.72 14.91
C ARG A 143 -12.60 3.22 14.95
N GLY A 144 -12.83 3.83 16.13
CA GLY A 144 -12.17 5.10 16.44
C GLY A 144 -10.67 4.91 16.69
N PHE A 145 -9.92 6.02 16.78
CA PHE A 145 -8.48 6.00 17.08
C PHE A 145 -8.06 4.93 18.09
N GLY A 146 -7.11 4.08 17.68
CA GLY A 146 -6.60 3.01 18.50
C GLY A 146 -5.38 2.34 17.89
N ASN A 147 -4.60 1.64 18.73
CA ASN A 147 -3.32 1.07 18.32
C ASN A 147 -3.44 -0.39 17.86
N THR A 148 -2.80 -0.71 16.74
CA THR A 148 -2.49 -2.09 16.34
C THR A 148 -0.99 -2.19 16.13
N GLU A 149 -0.34 -3.09 16.87
CA GLU A 149 1.13 -3.15 16.94
C GLU A 149 1.63 -4.59 16.76
N ALA A 150 2.78 -4.77 16.11
CA ALA A 150 3.43 -6.07 15.98
C ALA A 150 4.96 -5.95 15.91
N ASN A 151 5.63 -7.03 16.25
CA ASN A 151 7.09 -7.15 16.17
C ASN A 151 7.49 -7.90 14.91
N ILE A 152 8.59 -7.48 14.29
CA ILE A 152 9.33 -8.28 13.32
C ILE A 152 10.77 -8.49 13.77
N THR A 153 11.40 -9.53 13.22
CA THR A 153 12.85 -9.71 13.29
C THR A 153 13.44 -9.46 11.91
N VAL A 154 14.29 -8.44 11.81
CA VAL A 154 15.02 -8.10 10.60
C VAL A 154 16.37 -8.79 10.67
N THR A 155 16.64 -9.72 9.75
CA THR A 155 17.89 -10.51 9.76
C THR A 155 19.08 -9.76 9.18
N GLN A 156 18.82 -8.80 8.28
CA GLN A 156 19.84 -7.99 7.63
C GLN A 156 19.42 -6.53 7.62
N ALA A 157 20.28 -5.62 8.08
CA ALA A 157 19.99 -4.20 7.98
C ALA A 157 19.89 -3.78 6.50
N GLY A 158 18.91 -2.95 6.15
CA GLY A 158 18.69 -2.57 4.76
C GLY A 158 17.46 -1.69 4.54
N LEU A 159 17.17 -1.42 3.26
CA LEU A 159 15.95 -0.76 2.83
C LEU A 159 14.89 -1.81 2.51
N TYR A 160 13.72 -1.65 3.13
CA TYR A 160 12.58 -2.55 2.96
C TYR A 160 11.39 -1.78 2.43
N PRO A 161 10.81 -2.17 1.28
CA PRO A 161 9.62 -1.51 0.77
C PRO A 161 8.46 -1.76 1.73
N PHE A 162 7.64 -0.74 1.95
CA PHE A 162 6.41 -0.86 2.71
C PHE A 162 5.23 -0.36 1.90
N ARG A 163 4.05 -0.85 2.30
CA ARG A 163 2.77 -0.34 1.85
C ARG A 163 1.81 -0.28 3.02
N LEU A 164 1.27 0.89 3.30
CA LEU A 164 0.22 1.10 4.27
C LEU A 164 -1.04 1.53 3.51
N LEU A 165 -2.00 0.61 3.42
CA LEU A 165 -3.31 0.89 2.87
C LEU A 165 -4.23 1.28 4.03
N TRP A 166 -4.81 2.46 4.00
CA TRP A 166 -5.74 2.95 5.01
C TRP A 166 -7.06 3.33 4.34
N TRP A 167 -8.16 3.17 5.05
CA TRP A 167 -9.47 3.60 4.59
C TRP A 167 -10.29 4.11 5.75
N GLU A 168 -11.14 5.07 5.42
CA GLU A 168 -12.14 5.61 6.31
C GLU A 168 -13.52 5.18 5.82
N ASN A 169 -14.36 4.71 6.72
CA ASN A 169 -15.76 4.43 6.40
C ASN A 169 -16.61 5.65 6.74
N THR A 170 -17.00 5.83 7.99
CA THR A 170 -17.82 6.96 8.38
C THR A 170 -17.61 7.29 9.85
N GLY A 171 -17.54 8.58 10.16
CA GLY A 171 -17.31 9.00 11.53
C GLY A 171 -17.47 10.48 11.75
N ALA A 172 -17.07 10.92 12.93
CA ALA A 172 -16.88 12.33 13.25
C ALA A 172 -15.40 12.71 13.36
N ASN A 173 -14.53 11.72 13.19
CA ASN A 173 -13.07 11.80 13.14
C ASN A 173 -12.59 10.73 12.17
N SER A 174 -11.46 10.99 11.54
CA SER A 174 -10.62 10.04 10.83
C SER A 174 -9.18 10.47 11.00
N GLY A 175 -8.27 9.51 10.88
CA GLY A 175 -6.84 9.80 10.88
C GLY A 175 -5.96 8.57 11.04
N ILE A 176 -4.65 8.79 10.86
CA ILE A 176 -3.67 7.71 10.88
C ILE A 176 -2.30 8.20 11.37
N GLU A 177 -1.69 7.41 12.25
CA GLU A 177 -0.34 7.61 12.73
C GLU A 177 0.49 6.36 12.44
N PHE A 178 1.64 6.51 11.76
CA PHE A 178 2.56 5.40 11.51
C PHE A 178 3.84 5.55 12.33
N TYR A 179 4.08 4.63 13.25
CA TYR A 179 5.16 4.75 14.22
C TYR A 179 5.90 3.44 14.48
N THR A 180 7.03 3.59 15.14
CA THR A 180 7.87 2.50 15.66
C THR A 180 8.24 2.77 17.11
N PHE A 181 8.65 1.72 17.82
CA PHE A 181 9.38 1.87 19.08
C PHE A 181 10.88 2.02 18.79
N ALA A 182 11.67 2.44 19.78
CA ALA A 182 13.12 2.53 19.60
C ALA A 182 13.69 1.19 19.12
N PRO A 183 14.57 1.17 18.09
CA PRO A 183 15.13 -0.07 17.55
C PRO A 183 15.73 -0.97 18.63
N GLY A 184 15.48 -2.27 18.54
CA GLY A 184 15.92 -3.25 19.55
C GLY A 184 15.04 -3.30 20.81
N THR A 185 13.98 -2.49 20.88
CA THR A 185 12.99 -2.53 21.98
C THR A 185 11.59 -2.84 21.45
N THR A 186 10.73 -3.33 22.34
CA THR A 186 9.32 -3.60 22.04
C THR A 186 8.38 -2.81 22.95
N SER A 187 8.88 -1.81 23.68
CA SER A 187 8.10 -1.02 24.63
C SER A 187 8.75 0.35 24.86
N GLY A 188 8.05 1.25 25.55
CA GLY A 188 8.50 2.62 25.79
C GLY A 188 7.84 3.62 24.86
N ASN A 189 8.57 4.68 24.53
CA ASN A 189 8.05 5.75 23.66
C ASN A 189 7.83 5.25 22.23
N ARG A 190 6.83 5.83 21.58
CA ARG A 190 6.58 5.71 20.15
C ARG A 190 7.29 6.86 19.43
N TYR A 191 7.76 6.59 18.24
CA TYR A 191 8.41 7.54 17.34
C TYR A 191 7.74 7.41 15.98
N LEU A 192 7.18 8.51 15.47
CA LEU A 192 6.67 8.55 14.11
C LEU A 192 7.77 8.13 13.14
N VAL A 193 7.41 7.30 12.17
CA VAL A 193 8.33 6.90 11.10
C VAL A 193 8.72 8.14 10.31
N ASN A 194 10.03 8.30 10.09
CA ASN A 194 10.67 9.41 9.38
C ASN A 194 10.60 10.78 10.07
N ASP A 195 10.30 10.82 11.37
CA ASP A 195 10.60 12.00 12.19
C ASP A 195 12.12 12.20 12.35
N THR A 196 12.67 13.03 11.48
CA THR A 196 14.11 13.32 11.41
C THR A 196 14.66 14.08 12.62
N ASN A 197 13.80 14.60 13.50
CA ASN A 197 14.21 15.22 14.75
C ASN A 197 14.40 14.20 15.89
N GLN A 198 13.99 12.95 15.68
CA GLN A 198 14.08 11.89 16.69
C GLN A 198 15.12 10.85 16.29
N ALA A 199 16.18 10.72 17.09
CA ALA A 199 17.27 9.77 16.82
C ALA A 199 16.82 8.30 16.76
N ASN A 200 15.71 7.97 17.44
CA ASN A 200 15.12 6.63 17.46
C ASN A 200 14.11 6.37 16.33
N SER A 201 13.81 7.36 15.49
CA SER A 201 12.89 7.17 14.37
C SER A 201 13.53 6.33 13.26
N ILE A 202 12.76 5.39 12.72
CA ILE A 202 13.09 4.70 11.48
C ILE A 202 12.94 5.69 10.32
N LYS A 203 14.00 5.87 9.53
CA LYS A 203 13.97 6.72 8.34
C LYS A 203 13.17 6.06 7.23
N ALA A 204 12.47 6.88 6.43
CA ALA A 204 11.78 6.45 5.23
C ALA A 204 12.31 7.20 3.99
N PHE A 205 12.21 6.54 2.84
CA PHE A 205 12.65 7.08 1.56
C PHE A 205 11.56 6.79 0.51
N ARG A 206 11.24 7.78 -0.32
CA ARG A 206 10.21 7.63 -1.36
C ARG A 206 10.61 6.61 -2.43
N GLU A 207 11.80 6.77 -2.96
CA GLU A 207 12.30 6.01 -4.11
C GLU A 207 13.77 5.65 -3.93
N THR A 208 14.18 4.58 -4.63
CA THR A 208 15.60 4.32 -4.88
C THR A 208 15.99 5.02 -6.18
N MET A 209 17.24 5.50 -6.30
CA MET A 209 17.69 6.24 -7.50
C MET A 209 17.73 5.40 -8.80
N ALA A 210 17.39 4.11 -8.72
CA ALA A 210 17.32 3.18 -9.83
C ALA A 210 16.20 2.16 -9.57
N SER A 211 14.95 2.63 -9.48
CA SER A 211 13.81 1.73 -9.30
C SER A 211 13.56 0.94 -10.60
N PRO A 212 13.65 -0.41 -10.55
CA PRO A 212 13.30 -1.23 -11.69
C PRO A 212 11.79 -1.21 -11.91
N PRO A 213 11.30 -1.66 -13.09
CA PRO A 213 9.88 -1.92 -13.26
C PRO A 213 9.39 -2.92 -12.19
N LEU A 214 8.26 -2.63 -11.56
CA LEU A 214 7.73 -3.38 -10.41
C LEU A 214 6.48 -4.15 -10.82
N ILE A 215 6.37 -5.41 -10.37
CA ILE A 215 5.11 -6.14 -10.47
C ILE A 215 4.13 -5.54 -9.47
N THR A 216 3.10 -4.85 -9.96
CA THR A 216 2.10 -4.13 -9.14
C THR A 216 0.79 -4.89 -8.99
N PHE A 217 0.57 -5.92 -9.81
CA PHE A 217 -0.57 -6.82 -9.69
C PHE A 217 -0.23 -8.21 -10.21
N ALA A 218 -0.74 -9.26 -9.58
CA ALA A 218 -0.66 -10.62 -10.09
C ALA A 218 -1.90 -11.43 -9.66
N THR A 219 -2.43 -12.23 -10.59
CA THR A 219 -3.51 -13.19 -10.33
C THR A 219 -3.37 -14.41 -11.23
N PRO A 220 -3.76 -15.63 -10.81
CA PRO A 220 -4.22 -15.99 -9.47
C PRO A 220 -3.11 -15.88 -8.41
N SER A 221 -3.52 -15.58 -7.18
CA SER A 221 -2.75 -15.90 -5.96
C SER A 221 -3.10 -17.32 -5.49
N SER A 222 -2.43 -17.83 -4.46
CA SER A 222 -2.54 -19.24 -4.01
C SER A 222 -3.99 -19.76 -3.91
N THR A 223 -4.92 -18.95 -3.41
CA THR A 223 -6.33 -19.34 -3.24
C THR A 223 -7.32 -18.39 -3.90
N THR A 224 -6.87 -17.21 -4.34
CA THR A 224 -7.76 -16.15 -4.82
C THR A 224 -7.40 -15.80 -6.26
N TRP A 225 -8.39 -15.85 -7.14
CA TRP A 225 -8.33 -15.36 -8.50
C TRP A 225 -9.16 -14.09 -8.63
N ILE A 226 -8.65 -13.12 -9.38
CA ILE A 226 -9.31 -11.87 -9.69
C ILE A 226 -9.56 -11.89 -11.19
N ASP A 227 -10.83 -11.81 -11.58
CA ASP A 227 -11.20 -11.83 -12.99
C ASP A 227 -10.84 -10.51 -13.69
N PRO A 228 -10.94 -10.42 -15.04
CA PRO A 228 -10.68 -9.18 -15.77
C PRO A 228 -11.55 -7.98 -15.35
N SER A 229 -12.71 -8.22 -14.73
CA SER A 229 -13.57 -7.17 -14.19
C SER A 229 -13.17 -6.69 -12.80
N GLY A 230 -12.16 -7.31 -12.17
CA GLY A 230 -11.70 -7.01 -10.82
C GLY A 230 -12.41 -7.81 -9.73
N THR A 231 -13.26 -8.78 -10.08
CA THR A 231 -14.02 -9.56 -9.12
C THR A 231 -13.21 -10.74 -8.58
N GLY A 232 -13.09 -10.84 -7.25
CA GLY A 232 -12.41 -11.93 -6.56
C GLY A 232 -13.25 -13.22 -6.48
N SER A 233 -12.62 -14.38 -6.70
CA SER A 233 -13.21 -15.71 -6.58
C SER A 233 -12.15 -16.76 -6.22
N VAL A 234 -12.56 -18.00 -5.99
CA VAL A 234 -11.63 -19.15 -5.93
C VAL A 234 -10.98 -19.36 -7.29
N VAL A 235 -9.74 -19.87 -7.30
CA VAL A 235 -9.01 -20.15 -8.55
C VAL A 235 -9.78 -21.19 -9.38
N PRO A 236 -10.28 -20.84 -10.59
CA PRO A 236 -10.96 -21.80 -11.45
C PRO A 236 -9.96 -22.81 -12.04
N PRO A 237 -10.42 -23.95 -12.61
CA PRO A 237 -9.52 -24.95 -13.21
C PRO A 237 -8.69 -24.44 -14.39
N ALA A 238 -9.18 -23.45 -15.15
CA ALA A 238 -8.47 -22.82 -16.27
C ALA A 238 -8.44 -21.29 -16.06
N PRO A 239 -7.65 -20.79 -15.11
CA PRO A 239 -7.66 -19.36 -14.78
C PRO A 239 -7.02 -18.53 -15.88
N LEU A 240 -7.57 -17.33 -16.11
CA LEU A 240 -6.78 -16.30 -16.78
C LEU A 240 -5.70 -15.84 -15.80
N MET A 241 -4.45 -16.09 -16.13
CA MET A 241 -3.30 -15.58 -15.41
C MET A 241 -3.01 -14.18 -15.91
N ARG A 242 -2.76 -13.24 -14.99
CA ARG A 242 -2.49 -11.85 -15.34
C ARG A 242 -1.50 -11.22 -14.38
N VAL A 243 -0.55 -10.50 -14.95
CA VAL A 243 0.45 -9.71 -14.23
C VAL A 243 0.44 -8.29 -14.77
N GLU A 244 0.46 -7.30 -13.90
CA GLU A 244 0.76 -5.91 -14.28
C GLU A 244 2.14 -5.54 -13.76
N ILE A 245 2.91 -4.89 -14.61
CA ILE A 245 4.23 -4.34 -14.30
C ILE A 245 4.17 -2.84 -14.56
N THR A 246 4.47 -2.04 -13.55
CA THR A 246 4.58 -0.58 -13.69
C THR A 246 6.05 -0.20 -13.85
N ASP A 247 6.35 0.62 -14.86
CA ASP A 247 7.70 1.17 -15.06
C ASP A 247 8.17 1.94 -13.82
N GLY A 248 9.46 1.80 -13.48
CA GLY A 248 10.13 2.62 -12.49
C GLY A 248 10.98 3.70 -13.16
N ALA A 249 12.09 4.08 -12.53
CA ALA A 249 13.11 4.94 -13.15
C ALA A 249 13.71 4.29 -14.42
N THR A 250 13.79 2.96 -14.44
CA THR A 250 14.02 2.18 -15.66
C THR A 250 12.70 1.59 -16.17
N THR A 251 12.56 1.47 -17.48
CA THR A 251 11.33 0.99 -18.12
C THR A 251 11.43 -0.48 -18.51
N LEU A 252 10.30 -1.18 -18.52
CA LEU A 252 10.22 -2.58 -18.95
C LEU A 252 10.50 -2.72 -20.46
N VAL A 253 11.42 -3.62 -20.81
CA VAL A 253 11.70 -4.00 -22.20
C VAL A 253 10.70 -5.07 -22.63
N THR A 254 9.60 -4.70 -23.28
CA THR A 254 8.44 -5.58 -23.50
C THR A 254 8.73 -6.83 -24.34
N ASN A 255 9.70 -6.78 -25.26
CA ASN A 255 10.11 -7.92 -26.07
C ASN A 255 11.06 -8.91 -25.33
N SER A 256 11.50 -8.58 -24.11
CA SER A 256 12.28 -9.49 -23.25
C SER A 256 11.39 -10.44 -22.44
N ILE A 257 10.08 -10.18 -22.39
CA ILE A 257 9.16 -10.85 -21.49
C ILE A 257 9.06 -12.34 -21.85
N THR A 258 9.33 -13.19 -20.87
CA THR A 258 9.03 -14.62 -20.90
C THR A 258 8.12 -14.96 -19.73
N PHE A 259 7.01 -15.60 -20.03
CA PHE A 259 6.03 -16.04 -19.03
C PHE A 259 5.85 -17.55 -19.15
N SER A 260 5.89 -18.24 -18.01
CA SER A 260 5.85 -19.70 -17.96
C SER A 260 5.00 -20.20 -16.80
N LEU A 261 4.34 -21.33 -17.04
CA LEU A 261 3.57 -22.09 -16.07
C LEU A 261 4.22 -23.47 -15.94
N ASP A 262 4.60 -23.84 -14.72
CA ASP A 262 5.31 -25.09 -14.40
C ASP A 262 6.55 -25.30 -15.29
N GLY A 263 7.29 -24.21 -15.55
CA GLY A 263 8.49 -24.19 -16.38
C GLY A 263 8.25 -24.23 -17.90
N THR A 264 6.99 -24.35 -18.34
CA THR A 264 6.62 -24.32 -19.77
C THR A 264 6.22 -22.91 -20.16
N ASN A 265 6.83 -22.36 -21.21
CA ASN A 265 6.46 -21.05 -21.73
C ASN A 265 5.00 -21.05 -22.19
N VAL A 266 4.26 -20.02 -21.79
CA VAL A 266 2.87 -19.79 -22.20
C VAL A 266 2.83 -18.55 -23.07
N THR A 267 2.16 -18.65 -24.22
CA THR A 267 1.91 -17.49 -25.07
C THR A 267 0.89 -16.57 -24.41
N GLY A 268 1.33 -15.39 -23.99
CA GLY A 268 0.47 -14.36 -23.42
C GLY A 268 0.24 -13.19 -24.38
N THR A 269 -0.80 -12.42 -24.09
CA THR A 269 -1.01 -11.09 -24.65
C THR A 269 -0.28 -10.07 -23.78
N VAL A 270 0.50 -9.20 -24.40
CA VAL A 270 1.17 -8.07 -23.74
C VAL A 270 0.53 -6.78 -24.23
N MET A 271 0.01 -5.97 -23.30
CA MET A 271 -0.56 -4.65 -23.58
C MET A 271 0.10 -3.60 -22.72
N LYS A 272 0.49 -2.46 -23.30
CA LYS A 272 1.05 -1.33 -22.56
C LYS A 272 0.09 -0.13 -22.60
N SER A 273 -0.17 0.46 -21.44
CA SER A 273 -0.98 1.67 -21.28
C SER A 273 -0.28 2.59 -20.28
N GLY A 274 0.21 3.74 -20.75
CA GLY A 274 1.07 4.60 -19.95
C GLY A 274 2.29 3.84 -19.43
N ALA A 275 2.53 3.92 -18.11
CA ALA A 275 3.61 3.22 -17.43
C ALA A 275 3.32 1.73 -17.14
N VAL A 276 2.08 1.25 -17.36
CA VAL A 276 1.67 -0.10 -16.97
C VAL A 276 1.70 -1.05 -18.17
N THR A 277 2.41 -2.16 -18.02
CA THR A 277 2.39 -3.29 -18.95
C THR A 277 1.61 -4.45 -18.33
N SER A 278 0.51 -4.85 -18.97
CA SER A 278 -0.30 -6.01 -18.61
C SER A 278 0.09 -7.22 -19.46
N ILE A 279 0.45 -8.32 -18.80
CA ILE A 279 0.69 -9.62 -19.40
C ILE A 279 -0.44 -10.54 -18.98
N SER A 280 -1.13 -11.16 -19.93
CA SER A 280 -2.20 -12.11 -19.64
C SER A 280 -2.12 -13.37 -20.47
N ALA A 281 -2.31 -14.52 -19.86
CA ALA A 281 -2.36 -15.81 -20.56
C ALA A 281 -3.44 -16.70 -19.93
N LEU A 282 -4.24 -17.37 -20.77
CA LEU A 282 -5.17 -18.37 -20.28
C LEU A 282 -4.41 -19.65 -19.96
N ALA A 283 -4.51 -20.13 -18.72
CA ALA A 283 -3.94 -21.41 -18.35
C ALA A 283 -4.70 -22.56 -19.03
N PRO A 284 -4.05 -23.71 -19.30
CA PRO A 284 -4.76 -24.94 -19.59
C PRO A 284 -5.60 -25.36 -18.38
N ILE A 285 -6.40 -26.42 -18.54
CA ILE A 285 -7.07 -27.04 -17.39
C ILE A 285 -5.99 -27.62 -16.46
N LEU A 286 -5.96 -27.12 -15.22
CA LEU A 286 -5.04 -27.51 -14.17
C LEU A 286 -5.70 -28.52 -13.23
N ASN A 287 -4.89 -29.41 -12.68
CA ASN A 287 -5.30 -30.28 -11.59
C ASN A 287 -5.22 -29.52 -10.26
N ALA A 288 -5.83 -30.08 -9.21
CA ALA A 288 -5.75 -29.52 -7.87
C ALA A 288 -4.37 -29.79 -7.25
N ALA A 289 -3.35 -29.03 -7.67
CA ALA A 289 -1.98 -29.09 -7.19
C ALA A 289 -1.39 -27.68 -7.05
N VAL A 290 -0.19 -27.60 -6.49
CA VAL A 290 0.58 -26.34 -6.50
C VAL A 290 1.18 -26.16 -7.88
N HIS A 291 0.81 -25.08 -8.56
CA HIS A 291 1.36 -24.66 -9.84
C HIS A 291 2.23 -23.41 -9.65
N THR A 292 3.27 -23.29 -10.46
CA THR A 292 4.21 -22.17 -10.37
C THR A 292 4.17 -21.33 -11.64
N ASN A 293 3.82 -20.05 -11.48
CA ASN A 293 4.01 -19.03 -12.51
C ASN A 293 5.38 -18.41 -12.37
N ARG A 294 6.11 -18.29 -13.49
CA ARG A 294 7.38 -17.55 -13.55
C ARG A 294 7.34 -16.56 -14.69
N LEU A 295 7.62 -15.31 -14.32
CA LEU A 295 7.83 -14.20 -15.22
C LEU A 295 9.32 -13.83 -15.16
N ALA A 296 9.93 -13.63 -16.32
CA ALA A 296 11.24 -13.02 -16.45
C ALA A 296 11.19 -11.94 -17.53
N TYR A 297 11.91 -10.85 -17.29
CA TYR A 297 12.00 -9.69 -18.16
C TYR A 297 13.32 -8.98 -17.89
N THR A 298 13.69 -8.06 -18.78
CA THR A 298 14.77 -7.11 -18.57
C THR A 298 14.24 -5.68 -18.52
N ASP A 299 14.97 -4.78 -17.87
CA ASP A 299 14.69 -3.35 -17.88
C ASP A 299 15.57 -2.57 -18.88
N SER A 300 15.32 -1.27 -19.02
CA SER A 300 16.06 -0.37 -19.92
C SER A 300 17.51 -0.12 -19.49
N ALA A 301 17.90 -0.52 -18.28
CA ALA A 301 19.29 -0.52 -17.82
C ALA A 301 19.99 -1.86 -18.05
N GLY A 302 19.27 -2.88 -18.56
CA GLY A 302 19.81 -4.20 -18.87
C GLY A 302 19.88 -5.15 -17.68
N ASN A 303 19.17 -4.84 -16.58
CA ASN A 303 18.98 -5.76 -15.46
C ASN A 303 17.90 -6.81 -15.77
#